data_AF-A0A933NX07-F1
#
_entry.id   AF-A0A933NX07-F1
#
_cell.length_a   1.000
_cell.length_b   1.000
_cell.length_c   1.000
_cell.angle_alpha   90.00
_cell.angle_beta   90.00
_cell.angle_gamma   90.00
#
_symmetry.space_group_name_H-M   'P 1'
#
loop_
_entity.id
_entity.type
_entity.pdbx_description
1 polymer ?
#
loop_
_entity_poly.entity_id
_entity_poly.type
_entity_poly.pdbx_seq_one_letter_code
_entity_poly.pdbx_strand_id
1 'polypeptide(L)'
;MSYKQWNVVLTLASQVLIAGWLIWDAMVAPSAGAPVSAVAAKLLWAGLVMIIISIAAAIGAAIVGSIVTREEFKDERADERDKAIYARSMRNAYFVSSIAGLGALLLIAFGYDPVAAVYALFIGGMLAGAVGSVSQLVYYRIG
;
A
#
# COMPACT_ATOMS: atom_id res chain seq x y z
N MET A 1 -10.52 -14.14 -15.61
CA MET A 1 -10.30 -12.85 -14.93
C MET A 1 -9.52 -11.93 -15.86
N SER A 2 -9.93 -10.67 -15.96
CA SER A 2 -9.24 -9.66 -16.80
C SER A 2 -7.82 -9.40 -16.30
N TYR A 3 -6.94 -9.02 -17.21
CA TYR A 3 -5.56 -8.63 -16.94
C TYR A 3 -5.43 -7.60 -15.77
N LYS A 4 -6.27 -6.56 -15.76
CA LYS A 4 -6.30 -5.56 -14.69
C LYS A 4 -6.67 -6.19 -13.34
N GLN A 5 -7.46 -7.26 -13.33
CA GLN A 5 -7.86 -7.98 -12.11
C GLN A 5 -6.70 -8.82 -11.53
N TRP A 6 -5.87 -9.44 -12.37
CA TRP A 6 -4.69 -10.19 -11.90
C TRP A 6 -3.62 -9.28 -11.28
N ASN A 7 -3.39 -8.10 -11.86
CA ASN A 7 -2.48 -7.10 -11.29
C ASN A 7 -2.93 -6.66 -9.89
N VAL A 8 -4.23 -6.34 -9.77
CA VAL A 8 -4.83 -5.95 -8.49
C VAL A 8 -4.71 -7.09 -7.47
N VAL A 9 -4.98 -8.34 -7.87
CA VAL A 9 -4.87 -9.50 -6.97
C VAL A 9 -3.42 -9.73 -6.50
N LEU A 10 -2.43 -9.70 -7.40
CA LEU A 10 -1.03 -9.91 -7.04
C LEU A 10 -0.52 -8.79 -6.13
N THR A 11 -0.86 -7.54 -6.45
CA THR A 11 -0.49 -6.38 -5.63
C THR A 11 -1.13 -6.47 -4.24
N LEU A 12 -2.43 -6.81 -4.16
CA LEU A 12 -3.13 -7.00 -2.89
C LEU A 12 -2.55 -8.18 -2.10
N ALA A 13 -2.21 -9.29 -2.75
CA ALA A 13 -1.59 -10.44 -2.11
C ALA A 13 -0.23 -10.08 -1.50
N SER A 14 0.62 -9.36 -2.23
CA SER A 14 1.90 -8.85 -1.70
C SER A 14 1.69 -7.89 -0.54
N GLN A 15 0.71 -6.98 -0.64
CA GLN A 15 0.37 -6.05 0.44
C GLN A 15 -0.10 -6.79 1.70
N VAL A 16 -0.96 -7.82 1.55
CA VAL A 16 -1.46 -8.64 2.66
C VAL A 16 -0.34 -9.45 3.29
N LEU A 17 0.54 -10.07 2.50
CA LEU A 17 1.68 -10.83 3.01
C LEU A 17 2.63 -9.95 3.81
N ILE A 18 2.93 -8.76 3.30
CA ILE A 18 3.86 -7.84 3.97
C ILE A 18 3.21 -7.20 5.19
N ALA A 19 1.91 -6.89 5.13
CA ALA A 19 1.16 -6.43 6.30
C ALA A 19 1.11 -7.51 7.39
N GLY A 20 0.83 -8.76 7.02
CA GLY A 20 0.81 -9.90 7.94
C GLY A 20 2.17 -10.13 8.59
N TRP A 21 3.25 -10.10 7.81
CA TRP A 21 4.61 -10.19 8.34
C TRP A 21 4.93 -9.04 9.30
N LEU A 22 4.54 -7.79 8.97
CA LEU A 22 4.78 -6.62 9.84
C LEU A 22 3.98 -6.64 11.13
N ILE A 23 2.73 -7.11 11.09
CA ILE A 23 1.90 -7.28 12.29
C ILE A 23 2.52 -8.37 13.18
N TRP A 24 2.90 -9.51 12.59
CA TRP A 24 3.62 -10.56 13.31
C TRP A 24 4.92 -10.02 13.92
N ASP A 25 5.70 -9.27 13.14
CA ASP A 25 6.95 -8.68 13.59
C ASP A 25 6.74 -7.70 14.75
N ALA A 26 5.73 -6.84 14.68
CA ALA A 26 5.37 -5.92 15.76
C ALA A 26 4.96 -6.66 17.04
N MET A 27 4.38 -7.86 16.93
CA MET A 27 3.90 -8.67 18.05
C MET A 27 4.95 -9.63 18.63
N VAL A 28 5.88 -10.13 17.81
CA VAL A 28 6.76 -11.26 18.14
C VAL A 28 8.24 -10.90 18.15
N ALA A 29 8.67 -9.89 17.39
CA ALA A 29 10.07 -9.46 17.44
C ALA A 29 10.38 -8.78 18.79
N PRO A 30 11.63 -8.84 19.28
CA PRO A 30 12.07 -8.17 20.50
C PRO A 30 12.17 -6.64 20.30
N SER A 31 11.08 -6.02 19.85
CA SER A 31 10.90 -4.57 19.81
C SER A 31 10.95 -3.96 21.22
N ALA A 32 10.65 -4.77 22.25
CA ALA A 32 10.93 -4.45 23.65
C ALA A 32 12.45 -4.37 23.91
N GLY A 33 13.04 -3.22 23.55
CA GLY A 33 14.46 -2.90 23.78
C GLY A 33 15.27 -2.57 22.52
N ALA A 34 14.72 -2.79 21.32
CA ALA A 34 15.39 -2.35 20.09
C ALA A 34 15.34 -0.81 19.96
N PRO A 35 16.43 -0.14 19.57
CA PRO A 35 16.39 1.29 19.36
C PRO A 35 15.46 1.61 18.19
N VAL A 36 14.70 2.70 18.32
CA VAL A 36 13.74 3.18 17.31
C VAL A 36 14.39 3.31 15.92
N SER A 37 15.66 3.72 15.87
CA SER A 37 16.43 3.83 14.63
C SER A 37 16.60 2.50 13.88
N ALA A 38 16.79 1.38 14.60
CA ALA A 38 16.92 0.06 13.99
C ALA A 38 15.59 -0.42 13.39
N VAL A 39 14.49 -0.18 14.11
CA VAL A 39 13.13 -0.47 13.61
C VAL A 39 12.83 0.40 12.39
N ALA A 40 13.10 1.70 12.46
CA ALA A 40 12.90 2.61 11.33
C ALA A 40 13.72 2.20 10.09
N ALA A 41 14.97 1.80 10.27
CA ALA A 41 15.81 1.31 9.16
C ALA A 41 15.23 0.03 8.52
N LYS A 42 14.76 -0.91 9.34
CA LYS A 42 14.08 -2.12 8.85
C LYS A 42 12.82 -1.80 8.06
N LEU A 43 11.97 -0.92 8.57
CA LEU A 43 10.74 -0.50 7.89
C LEU A 43 11.04 0.27 6.60
N LEU A 44 12.12 1.06 6.56
CA LEU A 44 12.59 1.71 5.35
C LEU A 44 12.96 0.69 4.26
N TRP A 45 13.70 -0.36 4.61
CA TRP A 45 14.00 -1.45 3.68
C TRP A 45 12.73 -2.21 3.25
N ALA A 46 11.82 -2.48 4.19
CA ALA A 46 10.53 -3.09 3.87
C ALA A 46 9.71 -2.24 2.88
N GLY A 47 9.69 -0.92 3.06
CA GLY A 47 9.07 0.02 2.15
C GLY A 47 9.71 0.03 0.76
N LEU A 48 11.05 -0.05 0.69
CA LEU A 48 11.75 -0.15 -0.59
C LEU A 48 11.40 -1.45 -1.32
N VAL A 49 11.39 -2.59 -0.62
CA VAL A 49 10.99 -3.89 -1.18
C VAL A 49 9.56 -3.85 -1.69
N MET A 50 8.63 -3.23 -0.95
CA MET A 50 7.25 -3.02 -1.38
C MET A 50 7.14 -2.23 -2.68
N ILE A 51 7.91 -1.15 -2.82
CA ILE A 51 7.96 -0.35 -4.04
C ILE A 51 8.47 -1.20 -5.21
N ILE A 52 9.57 -1.94 -5.02
CA ILE A 52 10.15 -2.82 -6.06
C ILE A 52 9.15 -3.89 -6.50
N ILE A 53 8.48 -4.55 -5.55
CA ILE A 53 7.46 -5.57 -5.85
C ILE A 53 6.28 -4.94 -6.60
N SER A 54 5.84 -3.74 -6.21
CA SER A 54 4.72 -3.05 -6.88
C SER A 54 5.06 -2.67 -8.31
N ILE A 55 6.29 -2.20 -8.56
CA ILE A 55 6.78 -1.91 -9.92
C ILE A 55 6.87 -3.19 -10.74
N ALA A 56 7.44 -4.25 -10.17
CA ALA A 56 7.55 -5.55 -10.85
C ALA A 56 6.17 -6.13 -11.17
N ALA A 57 5.20 -6.01 -10.25
CA ALA A 57 3.82 -6.41 -10.46
C ALA A 57 3.19 -5.60 -11.60
N ALA A 58 3.34 -4.28 -11.62
CA ALA A 58 2.81 -3.43 -12.69
C ALA A 58 3.39 -3.75 -14.08
N ILE A 59 4.72 -3.93 -14.16
CA ILE A 59 5.41 -4.27 -15.41
C ILE A 59 5.05 -5.69 -15.87
N GLY A 60 5.17 -6.68 -14.97
CA GLY A 60 4.87 -8.07 -15.28
C GLY A 60 3.41 -8.25 -15.69
N ALA A 61 2.54 -7.49 -15.04
CA ALA A 61 1.19 -7.33 -15.49
C ALA A 61 1.20 -6.81 -16.96
N ALA A 62 1.77 -5.64 -17.26
CA ALA A 62 1.63 -5.03 -18.58
C ALA A 62 2.08 -5.97 -19.72
N ILE A 63 3.18 -6.70 -19.49
CA ILE A 63 3.72 -7.71 -20.40
C ILE A 63 2.73 -8.87 -20.61
N VAL A 64 2.23 -9.48 -19.53
CA VAL A 64 1.27 -10.58 -19.64
C VAL A 64 -0.02 -10.12 -20.32
N GLY A 65 -0.47 -8.90 -20.00
CA GLY A 65 -1.62 -8.25 -20.63
C GLY A 65 -1.47 -8.21 -22.14
N SER A 66 -0.38 -7.64 -22.65
CA SER A 66 -0.16 -7.50 -24.10
C SER A 66 -0.02 -8.84 -24.81
N ILE A 67 0.63 -9.83 -24.18
CA ILE A 67 0.75 -11.19 -24.76
C ILE A 67 -0.63 -11.84 -24.91
N VAL A 68 -1.48 -11.71 -23.90
CA VAL A 68 -2.80 -12.36 -23.88
C VAL A 68 -3.79 -11.68 -24.81
N THR A 69 -3.86 -10.34 -24.84
CA THR A 69 -4.78 -9.62 -25.74
C THR A 69 -4.29 -9.54 -27.17
N ARG A 70 -2.99 -9.78 -27.43
CA ARG A 70 -2.34 -9.58 -28.74
C ARG A 70 -2.55 -8.17 -29.31
N GLU A 71 -2.86 -7.21 -28.45
CA GLU A 71 -2.96 -5.80 -28.79
C GLU A 71 -1.74 -5.09 -28.23
N GLU A 72 -1.12 -4.21 -29.03
CA GLU A 72 -0.14 -3.28 -28.50
C GLU A 72 -0.80 -2.43 -27.42
N PHE A 73 -0.08 -2.21 -26.31
CA PHE A 73 -0.52 -1.31 -25.26
C PHE A 73 -0.66 0.09 -25.87
N LYS A 74 -1.87 0.42 -26.32
CA LYS A 74 -2.20 1.79 -26.69
C LYS A 74 -2.37 2.54 -25.37
N ASP A 75 -1.50 3.50 -25.15
CA ASP A 75 -1.65 4.48 -24.08
C ASP A 75 -2.90 5.31 -24.39
N GLU A 76 -4.08 4.77 -24.04
CA GLU A 76 -5.33 5.51 -24.10
C GLU A 76 -5.18 6.69 -23.14
N ARG A 77 -5.20 7.89 -23.71
CA ARG A 77 -5.06 9.13 -22.97
C ARG A 77 -6.04 9.12 -21.81
N ALA A 78 -5.53 9.14 -20.58
CA ALA A 78 -6.35 9.03 -19.36
C ALA A 78 -7.57 9.96 -19.45
N ASP A 79 -8.75 9.35 -19.47
CA ASP A 79 -10.03 10.04 -19.57
C ASP A 79 -10.20 10.96 -18.34
N GLU A 80 -10.98 12.02 -18.47
CA GLU A 80 -11.36 12.86 -17.32
C GLU A 80 -11.97 12.01 -16.19
N ARG A 81 -12.67 10.94 -16.55
CA ARG A 81 -13.17 9.93 -15.62
C ARG A 81 -12.07 9.25 -14.83
N ASP A 82 -10.99 8.79 -15.47
CA ASP A 82 -9.88 8.12 -14.78
C ASP A 82 -9.20 9.04 -13.76
N LYS A 83 -9.01 10.30 -14.15
CA LYS A 83 -8.46 11.32 -13.25
C LYS A 83 -9.36 11.59 -12.06
N ALA A 84 -10.67 11.69 -12.29
CA ALA A 84 -11.65 11.89 -11.22
C ALA A 84 -11.71 10.70 -10.26
N ILE A 85 -11.69 9.47 -10.78
CA ILE A 85 -11.65 8.23 -9.99
C ILE A 85 -10.36 8.19 -9.16
N TYR A 86 -9.21 8.43 -9.77
CA TYR A 86 -7.92 8.44 -9.08
C TYR A 86 -7.91 9.48 -7.95
N ALA A 87 -8.36 10.70 -8.21
CA ALA A 87 -8.43 11.76 -7.20
C ALA A 87 -9.32 11.38 -6.01
N ARG A 88 -10.51 10.79 -6.26
CA ARG A 88 -11.41 10.33 -5.20
C ARG A 88 -10.81 9.19 -4.36
N SER A 89 -10.12 8.27 -5.01
CA SER A 89 -9.41 7.17 -4.35
C SER A 89 -8.27 7.67 -3.47
N MET A 90 -7.48 8.61 -3.99
CA MET A 90 -6.39 9.24 -3.25
C MET A 90 -6.92 10.03 -2.05
N ARG A 91 -8.07 10.70 -2.17
CA ARG A 91 -8.73 11.36 -1.03
C ARG A 91 -8.98 10.37 0.11
N ASN A 92 -9.54 9.19 -0.18
CA ASN A 92 -9.82 8.18 0.85
C ASN A 92 -8.52 7.65 1.48
N ALA A 93 -7.48 7.43 0.66
CA ALA A 93 -6.15 7.05 1.15
C ALA A 93 -5.57 8.12 2.09
N TYR A 94 -5.66 9.41 1.72
CA TYR A 94 -5.17 10.51 2.57
C TYR A 94 -5.93 10.62 3.89
N PHE A 95 -7.24 10.38 3.91
CA PHE A 95 -8.00 10.31 5.16
C PHE A 95 -7.46 9.22 6.09
N VAL A 96 -7.25 8.00 5.57
CA VAL A 96 -6.71 6.89 6.36
C VAL A 96 -5.29 7.17 6.84
N SER A 97 -4.44 7.73 5.96
CA SER A 97 -3.07 8.10 6.31
C SER A 97 -3.03 9.20 7.38
N SER A 98 -3.95 10.16 7.32
CA SER A 98 -4.06 11.22 8.33
C SER A 98 -4.48 10.66 9.69
N ILE A 99 -5.46 9.74 9.71
CA ILE A 99 -5.88 9.05 10.94
C ILE A 99 -4.71 8.26 11.53
N ALA A 100 -3.94 7.54 10.71
CA ALA A 100 -2.75 6.84 11.16
C ALA A 100 -1.68 7.78 11.73
N GLY A 101 -1.43 8.90 11.05
CA GLY A 101 -0.52 9.95 11.51
C GLY A 101 -0.91 10.49 12.88
N LEU A 102 -2.19 10.84 13.05
CA LEU A 102 -2.76 11.28 14.32
C LEU A 102 -2.63 10.19 15.39
N GLY A 103 -2.95 8.94 15.06
CA GLY A 103 -2.82 7.80 15.97
C GLY A 103 -1.39 7.62 16.49
N ALA A 104 -0.39 7.75 15.62
CA ALA A 104 1.01 7.67 16.02
C ALA A 104 1.44 8.83 16.93
N LEU A 105 0.98 10.05 16.64
CA LEU A 105 1.24 11.21 17.52
C LEU A 105 0.59 11.01 18.90
N LEU A 106 -0.63 10.47 18.95
CA LEU A 106 -1.31 10.16 20.20
C LEU A 106 -0.56 9.10 21.01
N LEU A 107 -0.05 8.04 20.38
CA LEU A 107 0.77 7.03 21.06
C LEU A 107 1.97 7.68 21.77
N ILE A 108 2.70 8.56 21.09
CA ILE A 108 3.83 9.28 21.67
C ILE A 108 3.36 10.20 22.80
N ALA A 109 2.27 10.95 22.58
CA ALA A 109 1.73 11.90 23.56
C ALA A 109 1.29 11.21 24.88
N PHE A 110 0.80 9.97 24.80
CA PHE A 110 0.42 9.17 25.96
C PHE A 110 1.57 8.37 26.57
N GLY A 111 2.81 8.57 26.10
CA GLY A 111 4.00 7.93 26.66
C GLY A 111 4.15 6.44 26.30
N TYR A 112 3.48 5.98 25.25
CA TYR A 112 3.75 4.65 24.70
C TYR A 112 5.15 4.60 24.06
N ASP A 113 5.67 3.38 23.90
CA ASP A 113 6.94 3.13 23.23
C ASP A 113 6.96 3.79 21.83
N PRO A 114 7.94 4.66 21.53
CA PRO A 114 8.08 5.26 20.19
C PRO A 114 8.20 4.22 19.07
N VAL A 115 8.65 3.00 19.36
CA VAL A 115 8.64 1.88 18.41
C VAL A 115 7.21 1.57 17.95
N ALA A 116 6.24 1.57 18.86
CA ALA A 116 4.83 1.35 18.52
C ALA A 116 4.28 2.45 17.60
N ALA A 117 4.67 3.71 17.83
CA ALA A 117 4.27 4.83 16.98
C ALA A 117 4.84 4.70 15.56
N VAL A 118 6.08 4.25 15.41
CA VAL A 118 6.72 4.02 14.11
C VAL A 118 6.04 2.88 13.34
N TYR A 119 5.70 1.78 14.01
CA TYR A 119 4.90 0.70 13.39
C TYR A 119 3.50 1.19 13.00
N ALA A 120 2.83 1.97 13.87
CA ALA A 120 1.51 2.52 13.59
C ALA A 120 1.51 3.42 12.36
N LEU A 121 2.53 4.28 12.19
CA LEU A 121 2.69 5.10 10.99
C LEU A 121 2.85 4.25 9.74
N PHE A 122 3.73 3.26 9.78
CA PHE A 122 4.05 2.45 8.61
C PHE A 122 2.86 1.58 8.18
N ILE A 123 2.26 0.84 9.13
CA ILE A 123 1.08 0.02 8.89
C ILE A 123 -0.10 0.88 8.43
N GLY A 124 -0.29 2.04 9.06
CA GLY A 124 -1.34 2.96 8.65
C GLY A 124 -1.15 3.53 7.24
N GLY A 125 0.09 3.81 6.83
CA GLY A 125 0.43 4.17 5.44
C GLY A 125 0.14 3.03 4.46
N MET A 126 0.43 1.78 4.82
CA MET A 126 0.07 0.62 4.02
C MET A 126 -1.44 0.45 3.88
N LEU A 127 -2.19 0.60 4.98
CA LEU A 127 -3.65 0.56 4.97
C LEU A 127 -4.23 1.68 4.11
N ALA A 128 -3.66 2.87 4.16
CA ALA A 128 -4.05 3.98 3.28
C ALA A 128 -3.86 3.62 1.80
N GLY A 129 -2.71 3.05 1.44
CA GLY A 129 -2.45 2.56 0.09
C GLY A 129 -3.46 1.49 -0.35
N ALA A 130 -3.76 0.52 0.51
CA ALA A 130 -4.76 -0.51 0.24
C ALA A 130 -6.17 0.08 0.06
N VAL A 131 -6.59 1.01 0.91
CA VAL A 131 -7.87 1.71 0.79
C VAL A 131 -7.96 2.54 -0.49
N GLY A 132 -6.86 3.17 -0.92
CA GLY A 132 -6.77 3.84 -2.21
C GLY A 132 -7.03 2.88 -3.36
N SER A 133 -6.32 1.76 -3.40
CA SER A 133 -6.48 0.72 -4.44
C SER A 133 -7.89 0.11 -4.46
N VAL A 134 -8.44 -0.22 -3.29
CA VAL A 134 -9.81 -0.75 -3.18
C VAL A 134 -10.83 0.29 -3.61
N SER A 135 -10.68 1.56 -3.20
CA SER A 135 -11.57 2.65 -3.61
C SER A 135 -11.57 2.79 -5.14
N GLN A 136 -10.40 2.70 -5.77
CA GLN A 136 -10.28 2.78 -7.22
C GLN A 136 -11.00 1.62 -7.90
N LEU A 137 -10.83 0.39 -7.42
CA LEU A 137 -11.54 -0.78 -7.94
C LEU A 137 -13.07 -0.65 -7.80
N VAL A 138 -13.53 -0.14 -6.65
CA VAL A 138 -14.96 0.08 -6.37
C VAL A 138 -15.52 1.15 -7.30
N TYR A 139 -14.86 2.30 -7.44
CA TYR A 139 -15.33 3.36 -8.33
C TYR A 139 -15.34 2.93 -9.79
N TYR A 140 -14.35 2.16 -10.26
CA TYR A 140 -14.38 1.58 -11.60
C TYR A 140 -15.55 0.64 -11.86
N ARG A 141 -16.05 -0.07 -10.82
CA ARG A 141 -17.21 -0.95 -10.94
C ARG A 141 -18.55 -0.21 -10.89
N ILE A 142 -18.60 0.94 -10.22
CA ILE A 142 -19.84 1.68 -10.00
C ILE A 142 -20.13 2.67 -11.15
N GLY A 143 -19.11 3.23 -11.81
CA GLY A 143 -19.34 4.09 -12.98
C GLY A 143 -18.23 5.04 -13.34
#